data_AF-A0AAV5EXU6-F1
#
_entry.id   AF-A0AAV5EXU6-F1
#
_cell.length_a   1.000
_cell.length_b   1.000
_cell.length_c   1.000
_cell.angle_alpha   90.00
_cell.angle_beta   90.00
_cell.angle_gamma   90.00
#
_symmetry.space_group_name_H-M   'P 1'
#
loop_
_entity.id
_entity.type
_entity.pdbx_description
1 polymer ?
#
loop_
_entity_poly.entity_id
_entity_poly.type
_entity_poly.pdbx_seq_one_letter_code
_entity_poly.pdbx_strand_id
1 'polypeptide(L)'
;MIERRKGIIVNVGSITALAPGPWAGAYSASKAALHALGDTLRLELRSFGINVVTVAPGGTKSNLGNSSAAKYDQIHDWKYYKQFEESMRARTNVSQGPGATSAEELANKVVASVLKKNPPAFLAYGQFSAILSMLYYAPLWVRDYFYRVVMKC
;
A
#
# COMPACT_ATOMS: atom_id res chain seq x y z
N MET A 1 8.10 23.80 -9.78
CA MET A 1 7.32 23.11 -10.84
C MET A 1 6.25 24.04 -11.42
N ILE A 2 5.55 24.81 -10.58
CA ILE A 2 4.51 25.77 -11.00
C ILE A 2 5.01 26.79 -12.03
N GLU A 3 6.10 27.50 -11.76
CA GLU A 3 6.68 28.48 -12.72
C GLU A 3 7.00 27.87 -14.08
N ARG A 4 7.52 26.63 -14.08
CA ARG A 4 7.86 25.86 -15.29
C ARG A 4 6.65 25.23 -15.97
N ARG A 5 5.46 25.29 -15.34
CA ARG A 5 4.20 24.63 -15.73
C ARG A 5 4.37 23.16 -16.15
N LYS A 6 5.32 22.47 -15.50
CA LYS A 6 5.69 21.10 -15.86
C LYS A 6 6.31 20.37 -14.67
N GLY A 7 5.85 19.15 -14.45
CA GLY A 7 6.48 18.19 -13.56
C GLY A 7 5.50 17.10 -13.11
N ILE A 8 6.02 16.10 -12.41
CA ILE A 8 5.23 15.00 -11.85
C ILE A 8 5.61 14.78 -10.39
N ILE A 9 4.62 14.71 -9.51
CA ILE A 9 4.78 14.27 -8.12
C ILE A 9 4.36 12.81 -8.05
N VAL A 10 5.19 11.95 -7.46
CA VAL A 10 4.91 10.53 -7.30
C VAL A 10 4.84 10.18 -5.82
N ASN A 11 3.64 9.87 -5.33
CA ASN A 11 3.41 9.46 -3.95
C ASN A 11 3.47 7.93 -3.85
N VAL A 12 4.32 7.40 -2.96
CA VAL A 12 4.40 5.96 -2.69
C VAL A 12 3.43 5.59 -1.56
N GLY A 13 2.21 5.22 -1.97
CA GLY A 13 1.15 4.72 -1.11
C GLY A 13 1.31 3.25 -0.75
N SER A 14 0.19 2.54 -0.62
CA SER A 14 0.15 1.08 -0.42
C SER A 14 -1.20 0.55 -0.89
N ILE A 15 -1.24 -0.68 -1.39
CA ILE A 15 -2.52 -1.35 -1.68
C ILE A 15 -3.39 -1.55 -0.43
N THR A 16 -2.76 -1.61 0.75
CA THR A 16 -3.44 -1.78 2.04
C THR A 16 -4.28 -0.57 2.47
N ALA A 17 -4.17 0.55 1.74
CA ALA A 17 -5.06 1.70 1.89
C ALA A 17 -6.44 1.46 1.26
N LEU A 18 -6.52 0.62 0.22
CA LEU A 18 -7.78 0.26 -0.44
C LEU A 18 -8.51 -0.83 0.35
N ALA A 19 -7.79 -1.89 0.70
CA ALA A 19 -8.32 -2.97 1.52
C ALA A 19 -7.42 -3.11 2.77
N PRO A 20 -7.78 -2.45 3.88
CA PRO A 20 -7.04 -2.58 5.13
C PRO A 20 -7.36 -3.92 5.80
N GLY A 21 -6.31 -4.58 6.29
CA GLY A 21 -6.43 -5.80 7.09
C GLY A 21 -6.01 -5.58 8.55
N PRO A 22 -6.30 -6.53 9.45
CA PRO A 22 -5.87 -6.54 10.84
C PRO A 22 -4.35 -6.40 11.02
N TRP A 23 -3.97 -5.99 12.23
CA TRP A 23 -2.59 -5.77 12.67
C TRP A 23 -1.82 -4.70 11.87
N ALA A 24 -2.52 -3.95 11.01
CA ALA A 24 -1.95 -2.92 10.14
C ALA A 24 -2.62 -1.55 10.29
N GLY A 25 -3.52 -1.37 11.26
CA GLY A 25 -4.43 -0.22 11.32
C GLY A 25 -3.74 1.13 11.15
N ALA A 26 -2.73 1.44 11.97
CA ALA A 26 -1.99 2.70 11.89
C ALA A 26 -1.27 2.88 10.54
N TYR A 27 -0.67 1.80 10.02
CA TYR A 27 0.00 1.83 8.71
C TYR A 27 -1.00 2.08 7.57
N SER A 28 -2.08 1.30 7.50
CA SER A 28 -3.13 1.44 6.49
C SER A 28 -3.77 2.83 6.55
N ALA A 29 -4.06 3.35 7.74
CA ALA A 29 -4.61 4.69 7.93
C ALA A 29 -3.65 5.76 7.38
N SER A 30 -2.35 5.69 7.71
CA SER A 30 -1.36 6.65 7.18
C SER A 30 -1.26 6.62 5.65
N LYS A 31 -1.36 5.43 5.05
CA LYS A 31 -1.30 5.27 3.59
C LYS A 31 -2.60 5.71 2.91
N ALA A 32 -3.75 5.52 3.54
CA ALA A 32 -5.03 6.07 3.09
C ALA A 32 -5.05 7.60 3.14
N ALA A 33 -4.49 8.20 4.20
CA ALA A 33 -4.32 9.66 4.27
C ALA A 33 -3.44 10.19 3.13
N LEU A 34 -2.34 9.49 2.80
CA LEU A 34 -1.50 9.85 1.67
C LEU A 34 -2.21 9.70 0.31
N HIS A 35 -3.08 8.69 0.16
CA HIS A 35 -3.91 8.53 -1.03
C HIS A 35 -4.88 9.71 -1.21
N ALA A 36 -5.59 10.07 -0.14
CA ALA A 36 -6.48 11.23 -0.14
C ALA A 36 -5.73 12.53 -0.47
N LEU A 37 -4.55 12.75 0.12
CA LEU A 37 -3.70 13.89 -0.21
C LEU A 37 -3.31 13.89 -1.70
N GLY A 38 -2.93 12.74 -2.25
CA GLY A 38 -2.59 12.60 -3.66
C GLY A 38 -3.75 12.95 -4.59
N ASP A 39 -4.97 12.52 -4.25
CA ASP A 39 -6.17 12.84 -5.03
C ASP A 39 -6.52 14.32 -5.01
N THR A 40 -6.41 14.96 -3.83
CA THR A 40 -6.62 16.41 -3.69
C THR A 40 -5.58 17.19 -4.50
N LEU A 41 -4.29 16.90 -4.33
CA LEU A 41 -3.22 17.58 -5.06
C LEU A 41 -3.32 17.37 -6.57
N ARG A 42 -3.79 16.21 -7.03
CA ARG A 42 -4.01 15.94 -8.45
C ARG A 42 -5.02 16.91 -9.07
N LEU A 43 -6.05 17.29 -8.34
CA LEU A 43 -7.06 18.24 -8.80
C LEU A 43 -6.54 19.68 -8.69
N GLU A 44 -5.97 20.04 -7.56
CA GLU A 44 -5.46 21.40 -7.28
C GLU A 44 -4.31 21.79 -8.22
N LEU A 45 -3.42 20.85 -8.54
CA LEU A 45 -2.21 21.12 -9.31
C LEU A 45 -2.40 20.98 -10.83
N ARG A 46 -3.56 20.48 -11.28
CA ARG A 46 -3.83 20.21 -12.70
C ARG A 46 -3.72 21.45 -13.58
N SER A 47 -4.26 22.58 -13.12
CA SER A 47 -4.22 23.87 -13.84
C SER A 47 -2.81 24.44 -13.97
N PHE A 48 -1.88 23.98 -13.14
CA PHE A 48 -0.48 24.39 -13.17
C PHE A 48 0.40 23.45 -14.02
N GLY A 49 -0.19 22.49 -14.75
CA GLY A 49 0.57 21.57 -15.62
C GLY A 49 1.40 20.54 -14.84
N ILE A 50 1.03 20.27 -13.59
CA ILE A 50 1.71 19.30 -12.73
C ILE A 50 0.82 18.05 -12.59
N ASN A 51 1.36 16.89 -12.93
CA ASN A 51 0.68 15.62 -12.69
C ASN A 51 1.00 15.12 -11.29
N VAL A 52 0.03 14.49 -10.65
CA VAL A 52 0.23 13.77 -9.38
C VAL A 52 -0.17 12.32 -9.61
N VAL A 53 0.75 11.41 -9.28
CA VAL A 53 0.58 9.97 -9.44
C VAL A 53 0.71 9.31 -8.07
N THR A 54 -0.33 8.60 -7.65
CA THR A 54 -0.27 7.74 -6.47
C THR A 54 0.06 6.32 -6.90
N VAL A 55 1.24 5.83 -6.52
CA VAL A 55 1.61 4.43 -6.67
C VAL A 55 1.12 3.68 -5.43
N ALA A 56 0.43 2.56 -5.62
CA ALA A 56 -0.03 1.67 -4.56
C ALA A 56 0.65 0.30 -4.70
N PRO A 57 1.87 0.14 -4.16
CA PRO A 57 2.55 -1.15 -4.20
C PRO A 57 1.78 -2.21 -3.42
N GLY A 58 1.79 -3.41 -3.98
CA GLY A 58 1.47 -4.67 -3.32
C GLY A 58 2.63 -5.21 -2.47
N GLY A 59 2.62 -6.50 -2.18
CA GLY A 59 3.76 -7.17 -1.54
C GLY A 59 5.02 -6.98 -2.38
N THR A 60 6.04 -6.34 -1.79
CA THR A 60 7.31 -6.01 -2.44
C THR A 60 8.47 -6.35 -1.51
N LYS A 61 9.44 -7.09 -2.03
CA LYS A 61 10.68 -7.46 -1.32
C LYS A 61 11.46 -6.20 -0.96
N SER A 62 11.53 -5.91 0.34
CA SER A 62 12.19 -4.72 0.88
C SER A 62 12.48 -4.92 2.38
N ASN A 63 13.19 -3.97 2.99
CA ASN A 63 13.48 -4.05 4.43
C ASN A 63 12.25 -3.78 5.33
N LEU A 64 11.07 -3.52 4.76
CA LEU A 64 9.85 -3.19 5.53
C LEU A 64 9.44 -4.33 6.47
N GLY A 65 9.56 -5.59 6.03
CA GLY A 65 9.22 -6.74 6.87
C GLY A 65 10.14 -6.88 8.08
N ASN A 66 11.45 -6.76 7.86
CA ASN A 66 12.46 -6.80 8.93
C ASN A 66 12.25 -5.67 9.95
N SER A 67 12.01 -4.44 9.49
CA SER A 67 11.72 -3.31 10.37
C SER A 67 10.43 -3.50 11.17
N SER A 68 9.42 -4.16 10.58
CA SER A 68 8.15 -4.45 11.25
C SER A 68 8.33 -5.56 12.30
N ALA A 69 9.10 -6.60 12.00
CA ALA A 69 9.42 -7.68 12.93
C ALA A 69 10.23 -7.16 14.14
N ALA A 70 11.27 -6.35 13.89
CA ALA A 70 12.07 -5.76 14.97
C ALA A 70 11.24 -4.89 15.92
N LYS A 71 10.28 -4.12 15.39
CA LYS A 71 9.34 -3.35 16.22
C LYS A 71 8.37 -4.22 17.00
N TYR A 72 7.91 -5.33 16.39
CA TYR A 72 7.05 -6.29 17.09
C TYR A 72 7.77 -6.91 18.28
N ASP A 73 9.04 -7.31 18.11
CA ASP A 73 9.85 -7.97 19.15
C ASP A 73 10.13 -7.07 20.37
N GLN A 74 10.00 -5.74 20.22
CA GLN A 74 10.15 -4.76 21.30
C GLN A 74 8.89 -4.60 22.16
N ILE A 75 7.74 -5.15 21.72
CA ILE A 75 6.49 -5.00 22.46
C ILE A 75 6.35 -6.19 23.41
N HIS A 76 6.40 -5.90 24.70
CA HIS A 76 6.20 -6.88 25.76
C HIS A 76 4.77 -6.82 26.30
N ASP A 77 4.25 -7.98 26.71
CA ASP A 77 3.00 -8.15 27.46
C ASP A 77 1.68 -7.94 26.70
N TRP A 78 1.44 -8.77 25.67
CA TRP A 78 0.16 -8.83 24.96
C TRP A 78 -0.95 -9.53 25.76
N LYS A 79 -1.36 -9.03 26.95
CA LYS A 79 -2.35 -9.71 27.81
C LYS A 79 -3.60 -10.23 27.08
N TYR A 80 -4.21 -9.41 26.22
CA TYR A 80 -5.41 -9.77 25.45
C TYR A 80 -5.13 -10.29 24.04
N TYR A 81 -3.93 -10.01 23.50
CA TYR A 81 -3.57 -10.33 22.11
C TYR A 81 -2.59 -11.50 21.98
N LYS A 82 -2.16 -12.11 23.10
CA LYS A 82 -1.22 -13.24 23.12
C LYS A 82 -1.68 -14.40 22.25
N GLN A 83 -2.99 -14.69 22.25
CA GLN A 83 -3.58 -15.72 21.40
C GLN A 83 -3.47 -15.45 19.89
N PHE A 84 -3.21 -14.20 19.49
CA PHE A 84 -3.06 -13.76 18.10
C PHE A 84 -1.60 -13.52 17.70
N GLU A 85 -0.63 -13.81 18.57
CA GLU A 85 0.81 -13.57 18.34
C GLU A 85 1.31 -14.13 17.02
N GLU A 86 0.94 -15.37 16.68
CA GLU A 86 1.32 -15.98 15.40
C GLU A 86 0.79 -15.17 14.21
N SER A 87 -0.47 -14.75 14.25
CA SER A 87 -1.08 -13.95 13.18
C SER A 87 -0.48 -12.55 13.06
N MET A 88 -0.13 -11.91 14.18
CA MET A 88 0.53 -10.62 14.21
C MET A 88 1.96 -10.71 13.65
N ARG A 89 2.72 -11.74 14.05
CA ARG A 89 4.06 -12.01 13.52
C ARG A 89 4.02 -12.37 12.04
N ALA A 90 3.06 -13.20 11.60
CA ALA A 90 2.89 -13.53 10.18
C ALA A 90 2.64 -12.26 9.33
N ARG A 91 1.87 -11.31 9.86
CA ARG A 91 1.58 -10.04 9.20
C ARG A 91 2.81 -9.15 9.01
N THR A 92 3.89 -9.29 9.79
CA THR A 92 5.13 -8.52 9.55
C THR A 92 5.82 -8.95 8.25
N ASN A 93 5.65 -10.21 7.85
CA ASN A 93 6.33 -10.81 6.70
C ASN A 93 5.42 -11.05 5.48
N VAL A 94 4.13 -10.71 5.56
CA VAL A 94 3.17 -10.99 4.47
C VAL A 94 3.56 -10.36 3.12
N SER A 95 4.24 -9.20 3.16
CA SER A 95 4.71 -8.50 1.97
C SER A 95 6.06 -9.01 1.44
N GLN A 96 6.68 -9.97 2.14
CA GLN A 96 8.04 -10.48 1.89
C GLN A 96 8.05 -11.95 1.42
N GLY A 97 6.88 -12.57 1.22
CA GLY A 97 6.77 -13.99 0.87
C GLY A 97 7.28 -14.35 -0.54
N PRO A 98 7.22 -15.65 -0.93
CA PRO A 98 7.76 -16.15 -2.20
C PRO A 98 7.21 -15.44 -3.46
N GLY A 99 5.97 -14.94 -3.40
CA GLY A 99 5.33 -14.20 -4.50
C GLY A 99 5.54 -12.68 -4.48
N ALA A 100 6.36 -12.15 -3.57
CA ALA A 100 6.58 -10.72 -3.45
C ALA A 100 7.39 -10.19 -4.65
N THR A 101 6.88 -9.12 -5.25
CA THR A 101 7.52 -8.41 -6.37
C THR A 101 8.88 -7.86 -5.92
N SER A 102 9.90 -7.88 -6.78
CA SER A 102 11.18 -7.25 -6.41
C SER A 102 11.05 -5.72 -6.41
N ALA A 103 11.86 -5.04 -5.59
CA ALA A 103 11.89 -3.58 -5.59
C ALA A 103 12.30 -3.01 -6.96
N GLU A 104 13.22 -3.70 -7.65
CA GLU A 104 13.67 -3.33 -9.00
C GLU A 104 12.55 -3.44 -10.02
N GLU A 105 11.78 -4.54 -10.02
CA GLU A 105 10.66 -4.72 -10.93
C GLU A 105 9.59 -3.65 -10.71
N LEU A 106 9.25 -3.36 -9.44
CA LEU A 106 8.33 -2.29 -9.09
C LEU A 106 8.86 -0.94 -9.59
N ALA A 107 10.13 -0.62 -9.37
CA ALA A 107 10.74 0.64 -9.81
C ALA A 107 10.68 0.79 -11.34
N ASN A 108 11.06 -0.25 -12.08
CA ASN A 108 10.97 -0.27 -13.55
C ASN A 108 9.55 -0.02 -14.02
N LYS A 109 8.55 -0.67 -13.39
CA LYS A 109 7.14 -0.46 -13.72
C LYS A 109 6.65 0.96 -13.43
N VAL A 110 7.06 1.53 -12.30
CA VAL A 110 6.70 2.90 -11.90
C VAL A 110 7.28 3.90 -12.89
N VAL A 111 8.58 3.82 -13.18
CA VAL A 111 9.25 4.72 -14.13
C VAL A 111 8.60 4.64 -15.51
N ALA A 112 8.38 3.42 -16.03
CA ALA A 112 7.73 3.22 -17.32
C ALA A 112 6.29 3.77 -17.38
N SER A 113 5.59 3.84 -16.24
CA SER A 113 4.22 4.36 -16.17
C SER A 113 4.18 5.88 -16.02
N VAL A 114 5.05 6.43 -15.18
CA VAL A 114 5.14 7.86 -14.87
C VAL A 114 5.71 8.67 -16.03
N LEU A 115 6.61 8.09 -16.85
CA LEU A 115 7.20 8.79 -17.99
C LEU A 115 6.34 8.79 -19.26
N LYS A 116 5.13 8.21 -19.24
CA LYS A 116 4.19 8.29 -20.37
C LYS A 116 3.73 9.73 -20.57
N LYS A 117 3.36 10.07 -21.82
CA LYS A 117 2.79 11.39 -22.17
C LYS A 117 1.61 11.76 -21.27
N ASN A 118 0.73 10.78 -21.01
CA ASN A 118 -0.39 10.89 -20.08
C ASN A 118 -0.21 9.83 -18.99
N PRO A 119 0.49 10.14 -17.89
CA PRO A 119 0.70 9.19 -16.80
C PRO A 119 -0.64 8.89 -16.10
N PRO A 120 -0.81 7.69 -15.53
CA PRO A 120 -2.01 7.36 -14.78
C PRO A 120 -2.05 8.16 -13.46
N ALA A 121 -3.23 8.56 -13.00
CA ALA A 121 -3.42 9.17 -11.69
C ALA A 121 -3.11 8.20 -10.53
N PHE A 122 -3.39 6.91 -10.74
CA PHE A 122 -3.24 5.85 -9.76
C PHE A 122 -2.62 4.61 -10.41
N LEU A 123 -1.61 4.02 -9.76
CA LEU A 123 -0.92 2.83 -10.23
C LEU A 123 -0.83 1.79 -9.11
N ALA A 124 -1.71 0.80 -9.11
CA ALA A 124 -1.56 -0.39 -8.28
C ALA A 124 -0.72 -1.45 -9.00
N TYR A 125 0.31 -1.98 -8.34
CA TYR A 125 1.17 -3.02 -8.90
C TYR A 125 1.83 -3.88 -7.83
N GLY A 126 2.08 -5.15 -8.16
CA GLY A 126 2.79 -6.12 -7.32
C GLY A 126 1.87 -7.13 -6.64
N GLN A 127 2.42 -7.96 -5.75
CA GLN A 127 1.68 -9.06 -5.12
C GLN A 127 0.43 -8.56 -4.38
N PHE A 128 -0.70 -9.25 -4.53
CA PHE A 128 -2.01 -8.88 -3.96
C PHE A 128 -2.65 -7.60 -4.51
N SER A 129 -1.99 -6.84 -5.39
CA SER A 129 -2.54 -5.59 -5.91
C SER A 129 -3.91 -5.75 -6.59
N ALA A 130 -4.06 -6.78 -7.43
CA ALA A 130 -5.32 -7.06 -8.12
C ALA A 130 -6.46 -7.44 -7.15
N ILE A 131 -6.25 -8.44 -6.29
CA ILE A 131 -7.28 -8.92 -5.37
C ILE A 131 -7.73 -7.85 -4.37
N LEU A 132 -6.79 -7.09 -3.80
CA LEU A 132 -7.12 -6.03 -2.85
C LEU A 132 -7.76 -4.82 -3.54
N SER A 133 -7.43 -4.55 -4.80
CA SER A 133 -8.16 -3.53 -5.59
C SER A 133 -9.60 -3.95 -5.86
N MET A 134 -9.86 -5.24 -6.12
CA MET A 134 -11.22 -5.75 -6.30
C MET A 134 -12.01 -5.70 -4.98
N LEU A 135 -11.39 -6.09 -3.86
CA LEU A 135 -12.03 -6.08 -2.55
C LEU A 135 -12.41 -4.66 -2.06
N TYR A 136 -11.77 -3.62 -2.58
CA TYR A 136 -12.16 -2.24 -2.28
C TYR A 136 -13.59 -1.92 -2.71
N TYR A 137 -14.02 -2.47 -3.86
CA TYR A 137 -15.36 -2.28 -4.41
C TYR A 137 -16.36 -3.35 -3.94
N ALA A 138 -15.88 -4.39 -3.25
CA ALA A 138 -16.74 -5.45 -2.75
C ALA A 138 -17.52 -4.97 -1.51
N PRO A 139 -18.72 -5.53 -1.25
CA PRO A 139 -19.41 -5.32 0.02
C PRO A 139 -18.53 -5.68 1.21
N LEU A 140 -18.71 -4.96 2.32
CA LEU A 140 -17.90 -5.15 3.54
C LEU A 140 -17.87 -6.60 4.01
N TRP A 141 -19.01 -7.30 3.98
CA TRP A 141 -19.09 -8.70 4.41
C TRP A 141 -18.21 -9.64 3.56
N VAL A 142 -18.02 -9.36 2.27
CA VAL A 142 -17.13 -10.14 1.39
C VAL A 142 -15.68 -9.93 1.80
N ARG A 143 -15.30 -8.67 2.06
CA ARG A 143 -13.95 -8.30 2.48
C ARG A 143 -13.62 -8.87 3.86
N ASP A 144 -14.56 -8.80 4.80
CA ASP A 144 -14.41 -9.32 6.14
C ASP A 144 -14.31 -10.86 6.12
N TYR A 145 -15.12 -11.52 5.29
CA TYR A 145 -15.03 -12.96 5.07
C TYR A 145 -13.67 -13.36 4.47
N PHE A 146 -13.18 -12.63 3.46
CA PHE A 146 -11.86 -12.86 2.88
C PHE A 146 -10.76 -12.81 3.95
N TYR A 147 -10.76 -11.78 4.80
CA TYR A 147 -9.74 -11.67 5.84
C TYR A 147 -9.86 -12.72 6.94
N ARG A 148 -11.08 -13.11 7.32
CA ARG A 148 -11.30 -14.20 8.26
C ARG A 148 -10.68 -15.52 7.77
N VAL A 149 -10.85 -15.83 6.49
CA VAL A 149 -10.30 -17.04 5.87
C VAL A 149 -8.78 -16.97 5.72
N VAL A 150 -8.26 -15.83 5.26
CA VAL A 150 -6.83 -15.70 4.90
C VAL A 150 -5.92 -15.47 6.11
N MET A 151 -6.36 -14.73 7.13
CA MET A 151 -5.53 -14.38 8.30
C MET A 151 -5.92 -15.11 9.59
N LYS A 152 -6.92 -16.01 9.53
CA LYS A 152 -7.40 -16.80 10.68
C LYS A 152 -7.77 -15.92 11.89
N CYS A 153 -8.41 -14.78 11.64
CA CYS A 153 -8.85 -13.80 12.62
C CYS A 153 -10.36 -13.56 12.55
#